data_AF-A0A5B7TSA9-F1
#
_entry.id   AF-A0A5B7TSA9-F1
#
_cell.length_a   1.000
_cell.length_b   1.000
_cell.length_c   1.000
_cell.angle_alpha   90.00
_cell.angle_beta   90.00
_cell.angle_gamma   90.00
#
_symmetry.space_group_name_H-M   'P 1'
#
loop_
_entity.id
_entity.type
_entity.pdbx_description
1 polymer ?
#
loop_
_entity_poly.entity_id
_entity_poly.type
_entity_poly.pdbx_seq_one_letter_code
_entity_poly.pdbx_strand_id
1 'polypeptide(L)' 'MTLKMSRDNGETWSVVKTIFLGASAYSDLTLLFNGNLGLFYEAGNESPYEGIIFEVVKL' A
#
# COMPACT_ATOMS: atom_id res chain seq x y z
N MET A 1 -0.72 3.31 -6.27
CA MET A 1 -0.26 2.81 -4.94
C MET A 1 0.57 1.55 -5.11
N THR A 2 1.79 1.53 -4.56
CA THR A 2 2.74 0.42 -4.71
C THR A 2 3.32 0.04 -3.36
N LEU A 3 3.17 -1.22 -2.96
CA LEU A 3 3.83 -1.79 -1.79
C LEU A 3 5.21 -2.31 -2.19
N LYS A 4 6.21 -2.02 -1.37
CA LYS A 4 7.55 -2.60 -1.51
C LYS A 4 7.98 -3.24 -0.19
N MET A 5 8.80 -4.28 -0.26
CA MET A 5 9.37 -4.91 0.93
C MET A 5 10.88 -5.08 0.78
N SER A 6 11.58 -4.74 1.87
CA SER A 6 13.00 -4.99 2.08
C SER A 6 13.19 -6.17 3.04
N ARG A 7 14.29 -6.91 2.85
CA ARG A 7 14.76 -7.97 3.75
C ARG A 7 16.13 -7.66 4.37
N ASP A 8 16.64 -6.47 4.11
CA ASP A 8 17.99 -6.00 4.42
C ASP A 8 17.93 -4.60 5.06
N ASN A 9 17.00 -4.41 6.00
CA ASN A 9 16.84 -3.17 6.78
C ASN A 9 16.67 -1.89 5.93
N GLY A 10 16.06 -2.02 4.77
CA GLY A 10 15.74 -0.90 3.88
C GLY A 10 16.83 -0.58 2.85
N GLU A 11 17.91 -1.34 2.76
CA GLU A 11 18.98 -1.15 1.76
C GLU A 11 18.47 -1.45 0.34
N THR A 12 17.76 -2.56 0.16
CA THR A 12 17.15 -2.93 -1.12
C THR A 12 15.67 -3.30 -0.98
N TRP A 13 14.91 -3.07 -2.05
CA TRP A 13 13.46 -3.27 -2.09
C TRP A 13 13.09 -4.19 -3.25
N SER A 14 13.50 -5.46 -3.13
CA SER A 14 13.41 -6.46 -4.21
C SER A 14 11.99 -6.97 -4.48
N VAL A 15 11.08 -6.84 -3.51
CA VAL A 15 9.66 -7.21 -3.71
C VAL A 15 8.88 -5.94 -4.00
N VAL A 16 8.19 -5.92 -5.13
CA VAL A 16 7.36 -4.80 -5.59
C VAL A 16 5.99 -5.34 -5.99
N LYS A 17 4.93 -4.79 -5.41
CA LYS A 17 3.54 -5.14 -5.71
C LYS A 17 2.73 -3.87 -5.94
N THR A 18 2.22 -3.70 -7.15
CA THR A 18 1.25 -2.66 -7.44
C THR A 18 -0.09 -3.05 -6.82
N ILE A 19 -0.61 -2.18 -5.95
CA ILE A 19 -1.91 -2.36 -5.29
C ILE A 19 -3.00 -1.65 -6.10
N PHE A 20 -2.72 -0.43 -6.53
CA PHE A 20 -3.66 0.39 -7.31
C PHE A 20 -2.93 1.12 -8.43
N LEU A 21 -3.46 1.02 -9.65
CA LEU A 21 -2.86 1.64 -10.85
C LEU A 21 -3.27 3.11 -11.04
N GLY A 22 -4.38 3.55 -10.42
CA GLY A 22 -4.90 4.91 -10.58
C GLY A 22 -4.20 5.96 -9.72
N ALA A 23 -4.77 7.16 -9.70
CA ALA A 23 -4.27 8.27 -8.91
C ALA A 23 -4.32 7.91 -7.42
N SER A 24 -3.17 7.95 -6.75
CA SER A 24 -3.07 7.69 -5.31
C SER A 24 -2.08 8.64 -4.66
N ALA A 25 -2.34 9.03 -3.42
CA ALA A 25 -1.48 9.95 -2.66
C ALA A 25 -1.15 9.39 -1.28
N TYR A 26 -1.65 9.98 -0.21
CA TYR A 26 -1.24 9.64 1.15
C TYR A 26 -1.62 8.20 1.48
N SER A 27 -0.82 7.56 2.33
CA SER A 27 -1.06 6.20 2.77
C SER A 27 -0.47 5.92 4.14
N ASP A 28 -1.07 4.95 4.83
CA ASP A 28 -0.57 4.39 6.08
C ASP A 28 -0.69 2.86 6.05
N LEU A 29 0.22 2.18 6.77
CA LEU A 29 0.36 0.73 6.76
C LEU A 29 0.43 0.21 8.20
N THR A 30 -0.32 -0.85 8.49
CA THR A 30 -0.27 -1.52 9.79
C THR A 30 -0.27 -3.04 9.66
N LEU A 31 0.28 -3.74 10.66
CA LEU A 31 0.21 -5.18 10.76
C LEU A 31 -1.08 -5.58 11.50
N LEU A 32 -1.89 -6.44 10.88
CA LEU A 32 -3.09 -6.97 11.48
C LEU A 32 -2.79 -8.20 12.36
N PHE A 33 -3.70 -8.53 13.27
CA PHE A 33 -3.52 -9.64 14.23
C PHE A 33 -3.25 -11.01 13.57
N ASN A 34 -3.72 -11.20 12.33
CA ASN A 34 -3.55 -12.44 11.58
C ASN A 34 -2.27 -12.48 10.72
N GLY A 35 -1.40 -11.46 10.85
CA GLY A 35 -0.15 -11.36 10.09
C GLY A 35 -0.29 -10.76 8.69
N ASN A 36 -1.50 -10.42 8.24
CA ASN A 36 -1.69 -9.65 7.01
C ASN A 36 -1.39 -8.17 7.23
N LEU A 37 -1.22 -7.44 6.13
CA LEU A 37 -1.07 -5.99 6.17
C LEU A 37 -2.42 -5.31 5.94
N GLY A 38 -2.75 -4.33 6.79
CA GLY A 38 -3.80 -3.36 6.54
C GLY A 38 -3.20 -2.12 5.88
N LEU A 39 -3.68 -1.76 4.70
CA LEU A 39 -3.23 -0.61 3.94
C LEU A 39 -4.39 0.37 3.80
N PHE A 40 -4.18 1.62 4.22
CA PHE A 40 -5.13 2.71 4.08
C PHE A 40 -4.54 3.78 3.18
N TYR A 41 -5.23 4.19 2.12
CA TYR A 41 -4.66 5.13 1.16
C TYR A 41 -5.69 5.96 0.39
N GLU A 42 -5.32 7.19 0.05
CA GLU A 42 -6.07 8.07 -0.84
C GLU A 42 -6.02 7.55 -2.27
N ALA A 43 -7.17 7.49 -2.93
CA ALA A 43 -7.30 6.98 -4.29
C ALA A 43 -8.47 7.59 -5.06
N GLY A 44 -8.33 7.65 -6.38
CA GLY A 44 -9.41 8.00 -7.31
C GLY A 44 -9.07 7.75 -8.77
N ASN A 45 -10.01 8.09 -9.65
CA ASN A 45 -9.87 7.90 -11.09
C ASN A 45 -9.15 9.07 -11.76
N GLU A 46 -9.56 10.30 -11.48
CA GLU A 46 -8.99 11.53 -12.04
C GLU A 46 -8.06 12.25 -11.04
N SER A 47 -8.35 12.13 -9.74
CA SER A 47 -7.63 12.77 -8.64
C SER A 47 -7.46 11.80 -7.48
N PRO A 48 -6.33 11.82 -6.74
CA PRO A 48 -6.17 10.96 -5.58
C PRO A 48 -7.10 11.32 -4.42
N TYR A 49 -7.72 12.52 -4.42
CA TYR A 49 -8.54 13.03 -3.32
C TYR A 49 -10.04 12.71 -3.43
N GLU A 50 -10.40 11.78 -4.32
CA GLU A 50 -11.80 11.37 -4.50
C GLU A 50 -12.30 10.48 -3.37
N GLY A 51 -11.40 9.74 -2.71
CA GLY A 51 -11.75 8.89 -1.59
C GLY A 51 -10.55 8.23 -0.93
N ILE A 52 -10.84 7.42 0.07
CA ILE A 52 -9.84 6.64 0.80
C ILE A 52 -10.26 5.18 0.80
N ILE A 53 -9.31 4.30 0.50
CA ILE A 53 -9.51 2.85 0.41
C ILE A 53 -8.80 2.19 1.59
N PHE A 54 -9.47 1.22 2.21
CA PHE A 54 -8.84 0.24 3.08
C PHE A 54 -8.73 -1.10 2.36
N GLU A 55 -7.53 -1.66 2.30
CA GLU A 55 -7.24 -2.93 1.64
C GLU A 55 -6.42 -3.85 2.55
N VAL A 56 -6.79 -5.13 2.60
CA VAL A 56 -6.03 -6.17 3.31
C VAL A 56 -5.12 -6.90 2.32
N VAL A 57 -3.82 -6.73 2.48
CA VAL A 57 -2.81 -7.38 1.64
C VAL A 57 -2.27 -8.61 2.36
N LYS A 58 -2.46 -9.78 1.73
CA LYS A 58 -1.85 -11.04 2.18
C LYS A 58 -0.37 -11.05 1.82
N LEU A 59 0.48 -11.33 2.81
CA LEU A 59 1.91 -11.54 2.66
C LEU A 59 2.23 -12.98 2.23
#